data_AF-A0A3D3YRW5-F1
#
_entry.id   AF-A0A3D3YRW5-F1
#
_cell.length_a   1.000
_cell.length_b   1.000
_cell.length_c   1.000
_cell.angle_alpha   90.00
_cell.angle_beta   90.00
_cell.angle_gamma   90.00
#
_symmetry.space_group_name_H-M   'P 1'
#
loop_
_entity.id
_entity.type
_entity.pdbx_description
1 polymer ?
#
loop_
_entity_poly.entity_id
_entity_poly.type
_entity_poly.pdbx_seq_one_letter_code
_entity_poly.pdbx_strand_id
1 'polypeptide(L)'
;ELTKIYEEVFRGKISQAREHFAEPRGEFTLVIEGRSEMARPLVTGDIRRRLHGMRSSGVKAKEAIARVAGETGLSRKELYRVWLES
;
A
#
# COMPACT_ATOMS: atom_id res chain seq x y z
N GLU A 1 -38.79 -33.56 1.66
CA GLU A 1 -37.71 -33.62 0.66
C GLU A 1 -36.59 -32.69 1.07
N LEU A 2 -35.36 -33.21 1.07
CA LEU A 2 -34.19 -32.70 1.79
C LEU A 2 -33.32 -31.74 0.95
N THR A 3 -33.87 -31.14 -0.10
CA THR A 3 -33.18 -30.20 -1.00
C THR A 3 -33.22 -28.78 -0.44
N LYS A 4 -32.88 -28.61 0.84
CA LYS A 4 -32.51 -27.28 1.32
C LYS A 4 -31.23 -26.92 0.60
N ILE A 5 -31.33 -25.90 -0.26
CA ILE A 5 -30.22 -25.29 -0.98
C ILE A 5 -29.25 -24.77 0.09
N TYR A 6 -28.18 -25.52 0.36
CA TYR A 6 -27.15 -25.11 1.29
C TYR A 6 -26.23 -24.13 0.55
N GLU A 7 -26.57 -22.85 0.63
CA GLU A 7 -25.64 -21.79 0.26
C GLU A 7 -24.76 -21.47 1.46
N GLU A 8 -23.44 -21.59 1.28
CA GLU A 8 -22.45 -21.21 2.27
C GLU A 8 -21.67 -19.98 1.77
N VAL A 9 -21.54 -18.96 2.62
CA VAL A 9 -20.72 -17.78 2.34
C VAL A 9 -19.58 -17.69 3.34
N PHE A 10 -18.37 -17.95 2.86
CA PHE A 10 -17.13 -17.80 3.63
C PHE A 10 -16.45 -16.45 3.33
N ARG A 11 -15.99 -15.76 4.37
CA ARG A 11 -15.18 -14.53 4.26
C ARG A 11 -13.91 -14.68 5.07
N GLY A 12 -12.77 -14.49 4.43
CA GLY A 12 -11.47 -14.60 5.10
C GLY A 12 -10.32 -14.53 4.12
N LYS A 13 -9.12 -14.80 4.63
CA LYS A 13 -7.93 -14.94 3.79
C LYS A 13 -8.00 -16.22 2.96
N ILE A 14 -7.33 -16.21 1.80
CA ILE A 14 -7.19 -17.40 0.95
C ILE A 14 -6.58 -18.58 1.73
N SER A 15 -5.65 -18.32 2.65
CA SER A 15 -5.06 -19.37 3.50
C SER A 15 -6.10 -20.07 4.38
N GLN A 16 -7.02 -19.30 4.96
CA GLN A 16 -8.09 -19.82 5.82
C GLN A 16 -9.14 -20.57 4.98
N ALA A 17 -9.46 -20.07 3.79
CA ALA A 17 -10.36 -20.77 2.86
C ALA A 17 -9.81 -22.15 2.49
N ARG A 18 -8.50 -22.27 2.26
CA ARG A 18 -7.85 -23.56 1.94
C ARG A 18 -7.96 -24.59 3.07
N GLU A 19 -7.91 -24.14 4.32
CA GLU A 19 -8.06 -25.00 5.49
C GLU A 19 -9.53 -25.38 5.71
N HIS A 20 -10.44 -24.42 5.53
CA HIS A 20 -11.88 -24.60 5.73
C HIS A 20 -12.52 -25.51 4.68
N PHE A 21 -12.16 -25.33 3.41
CA PHE A 21 -12.66 -26.12 2.28
C PHE A 21 -11.68 -27.22 1.87
N ALA A 22 -11.29 -28.08 2.81
CA ALA A 22 -10.36 -29.18 2.54
C ALA A 22 -10.93 -30.22 1.55
N GLU A 23 -12.24 -30.49 1.62
CA GLU A 23 -12.96 -31.40 0.73
C GLU A 23 -14.26 -30.74 0.20
N PRO A 24 -14.15 -29.72 -0.66
CA PRO A 24 -15.31 -28.96 -1.11
C PRO A 24 -16.15 -29.77 -2.11
N ARG A 25 -17.47 -29.55 -2.10
CA ARG A 25 -18.42 -30.13 -3.06
C ARG A 25 -19.30 -29.04 -3.65
N GLY A 26 -19.65 -29.19 -4.93
CA GLY A 26 -20.50 -28.23 -5.66
C GLY A 26 -19.69 -27.12 -6.34
N GLU A 27 -20.41 -26.13 -6.86
CA GLU A 27 -19.82 -24.96 -7.54
C GLU A 27 -19.49 -23.85 -6.54
N PHE A 28 -18.41 -23.11 -6.81
CA PHE A 28 -17.95 -22.01 -5.97
C PHE A 28 -17.89 -20.72 -6.78
N THR A 29 -18.29 -19.61 -6.15
CA THR A 29 -17.98 -18.27 -6.65
C THR A 29 -16.91 -17.65 -5.76
N LEU A 30 -15.77 -17.29 -6.34
CA LEU A 30 -14.68 -16.63 -5.63
C LEU A 30 -14.70 -15.13 -5.92
N VAL A 31 -14.84 -14.32 -4.87
CA VAL A 31 -14.65 -12.87 -4.93
C VAL A 31 -13.34 -12.57 -4.22
N ILE A 32 -12.33 -12.18 -5.00
CA ILE A 32 -10.98 -11.90 -4.49
C ILE A 32 -10.78 -10.40 -4.45
N GLU A 33 -10.40 -9.88 -3.28
CA GLU A 33 -10.01 -8.49 -3.14
C GLU A 33 -8.80 -8.21 -4.04
N GLY A 34 -8.87 -7.12 -4.81
CA GLY A 34 -7.72 -6.65 -5.57
C GLY A 34 -6.54 -6.36 -4.66
N ARG A 35 -5.34 -6.24 -5.24
CA ARG A 35 -4.14 -5.87 -4.48
C ARG A 35 -4.40 -4.56 -3.72
N SER A 36 -4.45 -4.61 -2.39
CA SER A 36 -4.38 -3.40 -1.57
C SER A 36 -3.08 -2.70 -1.93
N GLU A 37 -3.12 -1.40 -2.22
CA GLU A 37 -1.88 -0.64 -2.46
C GLU A 37 -0.91 -0.96 -1.32
N MET A 38 0.25 -1.55 -1.66
CA MET A 38 1.35 -1.66 -0.71
C MET A 38 1.50 -0.29 -0.08
N ALA A 39 1.45 -0.21 1.25
CA ALA A 39 1.49 1.05 1.98
C ALA A 39 2.53 1.95 1.33
N ARG A 40 2.04 2.98 0.62
CA ARG A 40 2.93 3.89 -0.10
C ARG A 40 3.90 4.43 0.95
N PRO A 41 5.21 4.50 0.66
CA PRO A 41 6.13 5.12 1.59
C PRO A 41 5.55 6.49 1.96
N LEU A 42 5.46 6.77 3.26
CA LEU A 42 4.89 8.01 3.76
C LEU A 42 6.03 8.99 4.04
N VAL A 43 5.76 10.28 3.84
CA VAL A 43 6.69 11.32 4.25
C VAL A 43 6.75 11.34 5.78
N THR A 44 7.89 10.99 6.35
CA THR A 44 8.14 11.04 7.79
C THR A 44 8.67 12.42 8.23
N GLY A 45 8.67 12.69 9.54
CA GLY A 45 9.26 13.91 10.10
C GLY A 45 10.76 14.05 9.80
N ASP A 46 11.50 12.94 9.72
CA ASP A 46 12.92 12.94 9.33
C ASP A 46 13.13 13.43 7.91
N ILE A 47 12.26 13.01 6.98
CA ILE A 47 12.32 13.42 5.58
C ILE A 47 12.05 14.92 5.46
N ARG A 48 11.10 15.45 6.23
CA ARG A 48 10.83 16.90 6.32
C ARG A 48 12.05 17.65 6.84
N ARG A 49 12.61 17.24 7.98
CA ARG A 49 13.82 17.87 8.55
C ARG A 49 15.00 17.86 7.58
N ARG A 50 15.19 16.75 6.87
CA ARG A 50 16.25 16.61 5.88
C ARG A 50 16.07 17.55 4.70
N LEU A 51 14.87 17.62 4.12
CA LEU A 51 14.57 18.56 3.02
C LEU A 51 14.76 20.01 3.46
N HIS A 52 14.30 20.36 4.66
CA HIS A 52 14.53 21.68 5.25
C HIS A 52 16.03 21.98 5.41
N GLY A 53 16.81 21.05 5.96
CA GLY A 53 18.26 21.21 6.09
C GLY A 53 18.97 21.41 4.73
N MET A 54 18.56 20.65 3.70
CA MET A 54 19.09 20.82 2.34
C MET A 54 18.75 22.20 1.77
N ARG A 55 17.52 22.68 1.99
CA ARG A 55 17.08 24.03 1.58
C ARG A 55 17.89 25.12 2.25
N SER A 56 18.06 25.03 3.58
CA SER A 56 18.85 25.98 4.36
C SER A 56 20.33 25.99 3.96
N SER A 57 20.86 24.87 3.46
CA SER A 57 22.22 24.78 2.90
C SER A 57 22.34 25.26 1.44
N GLY A 58 21.26 25.74 0.82
CA GLY A 58 21.27 26.28 -0.55
C GLY A 58 21.16 25.23 -1.66
N VAL A 59 20.85 23.97 -1.34
CA VAL A 59 20.66 22.93 -2.36
C VAL A 59 19.42 23.24 -3.20
N LYS A 60 19.52 23.04 -4.52
CA LYS A 60 18.39 23.25 -5.43
C LYS A 60 17.32 22.19 -5.21
N ALA A 61 16.05 22.60 -5.25
CA ALA A 61 14.89 21.72 -5.06
C ALA A 61 14.95 20.44 -5.91
N LYS A 62 15.31 20.57 -7.19
CA LYS A 62 15.42 19.44 -8.14
C LYS A 62 16.41 18.37 -7.65
N GLU A 63 17.55 18.78 -7.11
CA GLU A 63 18.60 17.89 -6.64
C GLU A 63 18.19 17.22 -5.32
N ALA A 64 17.67 18.01 -4.37
CA ALA A 64 17.19 17.50 -3.09
C ALA A 64 16.09 16.45 -3.27
N ILE A 65 15.11 16.72 -4.14
CA ILE A 65 14.00 15.81 -4.42
C ILE A 65 14.49 14.56 -5.15
N ALA A 66 15.39 14.69 -6.13
CA ALA A 66 15.94 13.53 -6.84
C ALA A 66 16.67 12.58 -5.88
N ARG A 67 17.49 13.14 -4.98
CA ARG A 67 18.23 12.37 -3.98
C ARG A 67 17.30 11.66 -3.00
N VAL A 68 16.38 12.39 -2.38
CA VAL A 68 15.46 11.80 -1.38
C VAL A 68 14.51 10.78 -2.04
N ALA A 69 14.03 11.03 -3.26
CA ALA A 69 13.21 10.07 -4.00
C ALA A 69 13.95 8.75 -4.27
N GLY A 70 15.23 8.83 -4.68
CA GLY A 70 16.04 7.65 -4.95
C GLY A 70 16.32 6.80 -3.71
N GLU A 71 16.45 7.44 -2.54
CA GLU A 71 16.76 6.74 -1.29
C GLU A 71 15.51 6.19 -0.58
N THR A 72 14.33 6.81 -0.77
CA THR A 72 13.11 6.49 0.00
C THR A 72 12.01 5.82 -0.84
N GLY A 73 12.11 5.87 -2.17
CA GLY A 73 11.03 5.43 -3.07
C GLY A 73 9.79 6.33 -3.06
N LEU A 74 9.83 7.47 -2.35
CA LEU A 74 8.74 8.45 -2.33
C LEU A 74 8.54 9.09 -3.70
N SER A 75 7.29 9.48 -3.98
CA SER A 75 7.01 10.18 -5.23
C SER A 75 7.67 11.57 -5.21
N ARG A 76 8.24 11.96 -6.36
CA ARG A 76 8.80 13.31 -6.53
C ARG A 76 7.75 14.40 -6.30
N LYS A 77 6.48 14.11 -6.60
CA LYS A 77 5.35 15.03 -6.38
C LYS A 77 5.11 15.30 -4.89
N GLU A 78 5.17 14.29 -4.04
CA GLU A 78 5.01 14.45 -2.59
C GLU A 78 6.19 15.19 -1.98
N LEU A 79 7.42 14.81 -2.36
CA LEU A 79 8.63 15.48 -1.90
C LEU A 79 8.69 16.96 -2.32
N TYR A 80 8.22 17.30 -3.53
CA TYR A 80 8.12 18.69 -3.97
C TYR A 80 7.13 19.50 -3.14
N ARG A 81 5.97 18.90 -2.79
CA ARG A 81 4.99 19.56 -1.92
C ARG A 81 5.60 19.87 -0.55
N VAL A 82 6.24 18.88 0.05
CA VAL A 82 6.93 19.05 1.34
C VAL A 82 8.00 20.12 1.24
N TRP A 83 8.80 20.12 0.16
CA TRP A 83 9.82 21.13 -0.06
C TRP A 83 9.29 22.57 -0.08
N LEU A 84 8.10 22.79 -0.64
CA LEU A 84 7.44 24.11 -0.66
C LEU A 84 6.88 24.51 0.72
N GLU A 85 6.49 23.53 1.54
CA GLU A 85 6.06 23.73 2.94
C GLU A 85 7.24 23.90 3.91
N SER A 86 8.47 23.56 3.49
CA SER A 86 9.69 23.55 4.31
C SER A 86 10.40 24.90 4.34
#